data_AF-A0A382U313-F1
#
_entry.id   AF-A0A382U313-F1
#
_cell.length_a   1.000
_cell.length_b   1.000
_cell.length_c   1.000
_cell.angle_alpha   90.00
_cell.angle_beta   90.00
_cell.angle_gamma   90.00
#
_symmetry.space_group_name_H-M   'P 1'
#
loop_
_entity.id
_entity.type
_entity.pdbx_description
1 polymer ?
#
loop_
_entity_poly.entity_id
_entity_poly.type
_entity_poly.pdbx_seq_one_letter_code
_entity_poly.pdbx_strand_id
1 'polypeptide(L)'
;MVQDLMQYEQLVEDSLRDVVRTVLTRTAKEGLLGEHHFYIGFKTIHPGVNIPDHLKAQYPEEMTIVIQHKYWGLEVHQDAFEITLSFNDQGQRLYIPFAALTDF
;
A
#
# COMPACT_ATOMS: atom_id res chain seq x y z
N MET A 1 22.72 -24.88 12.01
CA MET A 1 22.03 -23.75 11.35
C MET A 1 21.17 -24.36 10.26
N VAL A 2 19.90 -24.64 10.57
CA VAL A 2 18.97 -25.22 9.59
C VAL A 2 18.70 -24.13 8.57
N GLN A 3 19.20 -24.31 7.34
CA GLN A 3 18.79 -23.47 6.22
C GLN A 3 17.28 -23.69 6.04
N ASP A 4 16.51 -22.62 6.14
CA ASP A 4 15.06 -22.63 5.97
C ASP A 4 14.73 -23.00 4.51
N LEU A 5 14.57 -24.30 4.27
CA LEU A 5 14.44 -24.92 2.95
C LEU A 5 13.05 -24.71 2.32
N MET A 6 12.12 -24.08 3.03
CA MET A 6 10.74 -23.90 2.59
C MET A 6 10.39 -22.46 2.24
N GLN A 7 11.34 -21.52 2.38
CA GLN A 7 11.12 -20.09 2.08
C GLN A 7 9.82 -19.57 2.72
N TYR A 8 9.51 -20.04 3.94
CA TYR A 8 8.25 -19.74 4.59
C TYR A 8 8.02 -18.23 4.72
N GLU A 9 9.08 -17.47 4.98
CA GLU A 9 9.03 -16.00 4.99
C GLU A 9 8.53 -15.43 3.66
N GLN A 10 9.03 -15.90 2.53
CA GLN A 10 8.59 -15.44 1.20
C GLN A 10 7.15 -15.86 0.90
N LEU A 11 6.76 -17.10 1.25
CA LEU A 11 5.39 -17.58 1.09
C LEU A 11 4.39 -16.77 1.92
N VAL A 12 4.77 -16.39 3.15
CA VAL A 12 3.95 -15.55 4.02
C VAL A 12 3.85 -14.13 3.46
N GLU A 13 4.96 -13.53 3.01
CA GLU A 13 4.96 -12.21 2.36
C GLU A 13 4.05 -12.18 1.13
N ASP A 14 4.13 -13.18 0.26
CA ASP A 14 3.31 -13.26 -0.95
C ASP A 14 1.83 -13.46 -0.61
N SER A 15 1.54 -14.27 0.41
CA SER A 15 0.17 -14.46 0.90
C SER A 15 -0.40 -13.16 1.49
N LEU A 16 0.40 -12.40 2.22
CA LEU A 16 -0.01 -11.09 2.76
C LEU A 16 -0.34 -10.12 1.61
N ARG A 17 0.50 -10.05 0.58
CA ARG A 17 0.25 -9.20 -0.59
C ARG A 17 -1.08 -9.52 -1.27
N ASP A 18 -1.41 -10.81 -1.41
CA ASP A 18 -2.70 -11.24 -1.97
C ASP A 18 -3.90 -10.88 -1.08
N VAL A 19 -3.74 -10.96 0.25
CA VAL A 19 -4.76 -10.50 1.20
C VAL A 19 -4.98 -9.00 1.04
N VAL A 20 -3.92 -8.19 1.02
CA VAL A 20 -4.02 -6.73 0.83
C VAL A 20 -4.70 -6.39 -0.49
N ARG A 21 -4.28 -7.02 -1.60
CA ARG A 21 -4.92 -6.84 -2.91
C ARG A 21 -6.41 -7.15 -2.84
N THR A 22 -6.80 -8.25 -2.22
CA THR A 22 -8.21 -8.66 -2.08
C THR A 22 -9.01 -7.65 -1.28
N VAL A 23 -8.47 -7.19 -0.15
CA VAL A 23 -9.11 -6.20 0.72
C VAL A 23 -9.30 -4.88 -0.02
N LEU A 24 -8.23 -4.33 -0.63
CA LEU A 24 -8.31 -3.09 -1.39
C LEU A 24 -9.27 -3.19 -2.59
N THR A 25 -9.30 -4.34 -3.27
CA THR A 25 -10.22 -4.56 -4.40
C THR A 25 -11.68 -4.53 -3.94
N ARG A 26 -11.98 -5.09 -2.77
CA ARG A 26 -13.32 -5.00 -2.17
C ARG A 26 -13.63 -3.57 -1.76
N THR A 27 -12.70 -2.88 -1.10
CA THR A 27 -12.85 -1.48 -0.71
C THR A 27 -13.07 -0.56 -1.90
N ALA A 28 -12.41 -0.79 -3.04
CA ALA A 28 -12.62 -0.03 -4.26
C ALA A 28 -14.05 -0.19 -4.83
N LYS A 29 -14.66 -1.37 -4.66
CA LYS A 29 -16.00 -1.68 -5.20
C LYS A 29 -17.14 -1.32 -4.25
N GLU A 30 -16.97 -1.62 -2.98
CA GLU A 30 -18.03 -1.54 -1.96
C GLU A 30 -17.85 -0.32 -1.03
N GLY A 31 -16.69 0.34 -1.10
CA GLY A 31 -16.27 1.34 -0.11
C GLY A 31 -15.70 0.68 1.16
N LEU A 32 -15.36 1.50 2.15
CA LEU A 32 -15.03 1.00 3.48
C LEU A 32 -16.32 0.62 4.21
N LEU A 33 -16.39 -0.62 4.70
CA LEU A 33 -17.49 -1.08 5.53
C LEU A 33 -17.24 -0.62 6.98
N GLY A 34 -18.17 0.13 7.58
CA GLY A 34 -18.07 0.56 8.98
C GLY A 34 -16.85 1.45 9.29
N GLU A 35 -16.22 1.21 10.44
CA GLU A 35 -15.08 1.98 10.99
C GLU A 35 -13.70 1.39 10.58
N HIS A 36 -13.66 0.54 9.56
CA HIS A 36 -12.41 -0.07 9.12
C HIS A 36 -11.47 0.99 8.53
N HIS A 37 -10.22 0.96 8.98
CA HIS A 37 -9.13 1.77 8.46
C HIS A 37 -7.89 0.89 8.32
N PHE A 38 -7.13 1.13 7.25
CA PHE A 38 -5.94 0.33 6.93
C PHE A 38 -4.70 1.18 7.11
N TYR A 39 -3.68 0.61 7.75
CA TYR A 39 -2.33 1.16 7.77
C TYR A 39 -1.54 0.40 6.72
N ILE A 40 -0.93 1.09 5.76
CA ILE A 40 -0.16 0.43 4.71
C ILE A 40 1.23 1.03 4.72
N GLY A 41 2.21 0.24 5.15
CA GLY A 41 3.64 0.54 5.06
C GLY A 41 4.19 0.15 3.70
N PHE A 42 4.98 1.02 3.07
CA PHE A 42 5.67 0.71 1.83
C PHE A 42 7.01 1.46 1.69
N LYS A 43 7.93 0.86 0.94
CA LYS A 43 9.23 1.47 0.61
C LYS A 43 9.06 2.53 -0.47
N THR A 44 9.36 3.79 -0.15
CA THR A 44 9.21 4.91 -1.09
C THR A 44 10.23 4.87 -2.24
N ILE A 45 11.34 4.17 -2.03
CA ILE A 45 12.43 3.97 -3.00
C ILE A 45 12.22 2.76 -3.92
N HIS A 46 11.18 1.95 -3.69
CA HIS A 46 10.96 0.75 -4.51
C HIS A 46 10.68 1.12 -5.97
N PRO A 47 11.27 0.41 -6.95
CA PRO A 47 10.98 0.64 -8.36
C PRO A 47 9.47 0.58 -8.66
N GLY A 48 8.96 1.58 -9.38
CA GLY A 48 7.55 1.69 -9.71
C GLY A 48 6.70 2.49 -8.70
N VAL A 49 7.23 2.83 -7.53
CA VAL A 49 6.52 3.75 -6.60
C VAL A 49 6.55 5.17 -7.16
N ASN A 50 5.36 5.72 -7.40
CA ASN A 50 5.18 7.09 -7.83
C ASN A 50 4.37 7.86 -6.79
N ILE A 51 5.07 8.71 -6.04
CA ILE A 51 4.52 9.63 -5.05
C ILE A 51 5.18 11.00 -5.25
N PRO A 52 4.53 12.10 -4.85
CA PRO A 52 5.09 13.44 -4.95
C PRO A 52 6.49 13.59 -4.34
N ASP A 53 7.34 14.40 -4.97
CA ASP A 53 8.74 14.58 -4.56
C ASP A 53 8.89 15.10 -3.12
N HIS A 54 7.96 15.95 -2.67
CA HIS A 54 7.98 16.44 -1.29
C HIS A 54 7.73 15.32 -0.27
N LEU A 55 6.88 14.34 -0.58
CA LEU A 55 6.66 13.16 0.27
C LEU A 55 7.87 12.23 0.21
N LYS A 56 8.49 12.02 -0.97
CA LYS A 56 9.75 11.26 -1.08
C LYS A 56 10.88 11.90 -0.26
N ALA A 57 10.99 13.23 -0.28
CA ALA A 57 12.02 13.93 0.47
C ALA A 57 11.77 13.88 2.00
N GLN A 58 10.50 13.89 2.41
CA GLN A 58 10.12 13.78 3.82
C GLN A 58 10.25 12.35 4.36
N TYR A 59 9.97 11.35 3.52
CA TYR A 59 9.98 9.92 3.84
C TYR A 59 10.89 9.16 2.85
N PRO A 60 12.23 9.24 3.01
CA PRO A 60 13.18 8.78 2.01
C PRO A 60 13.38 7.27 1.95
N GLU A 61 12.94 6.50 2.95
CA GLU A 61 13.12 5.04 2.98
C GLU A 61 11.77 4.30 2.98
N GLU A 62 10.90 4.65 3.92
CA GLU A 62 9.62 4.00 4.13
C GLU A 62 8.55 5.03 4.52
N MET A 63 7.32 4.78 4.09
CA MET A 63 6.17 5.61 4.38
C MET A 63 4.99 4.72 4.74
N THR A 64 4.23 5.14 5.76
CA THR A 64 2.96 4.50 6.13
C THR A 64 1.82 5.44 5.79
N ILE A 65 0.86 4.95 5.01
CA ILE A 65 -0.38 5.68 4.70
C ILE A 65 -1.56 5.08 5.46
N VAL A 66 -2.55 5.91 5.76
CA VAL A 66 -3.79 5.48 6.41
C VAL A 66 -4.96 5.68 5.45
N ILE A 67 -5.67 4.61 5.14
CA ILE A 67 -6.89 4.64 4.33
C ILE A 67 -8.08 4.65 5.29
N GLN A 68 -8.75 5.79 5.40
CA GLN A 68 -9.93 6.00 6.27
C GLN A 68 -11.06 6.70 5.50
N HIS A 69 -11.68 7.77 5.99
CA HIS A 69 -12.84 8.39 5.33
C HIS A 69 -12.48 9.38 4.21
N LYS A 70 -11.21 9.79 4.12
CA LYS A 70 -10.73 10.83 3.19
C LYS A 70 -9.77 10.25 2.14
N TYR A 71 -10.27 9.34 1.33
CA TYR A 71 -9.59 8.87 0.12
C TYR A 71 -10.51 8.98 -1.09
N TRP A 72 -9.90 9.08 -2.26
CA TRP A 72 -10.60 9.17 -3.54
C TRP A 72 -9.85 8.39 -4.61
N GLY A 73 -10.57 7.96 -5.64
CA GLY A 73 -9.97 7.31 -6.82
C GLY A 73 -9.11 6.11 -6.45
N LEU A 74 -9.58 5.27 -5.51
CA LEU A 74 -8.92 4.00 -5.22
C LEU A 74 -9.11 3.07 -6.43
N GLU A 75 -8.05 2.87 -7.18
CA GLU A 75 -8.01 1.95 -8.31
C GLU A 75 -7.00 0.84 -8.02
N VAL A 76 -7.46 -0.41 -8.12
CA VAL A 76 -6.60 -1.58 -7.89
C VAL A 76 -6.30 -2.22 -9.23
N HIS A 77 -5.02 -2.30 -9.57
CA HIS A 77 -4.50 -3.02 -10.73
C HIS A 77 -3.95 -4.39 -10.32
N GLN A 78 -3.42 -5.14 -11.29
CA GLN A 78 -2.85 -6.46 -11.04
C GLN A 78 -1.64 -6.39 -10.08
N ASP A 79 -0.71 -5.47 -10.33
CA ASP A 79 0.58 -5.42 -9.62
C ASP A 79 0.76 -4.20 -8.72
N ALA A 80 -0.21 -3.27 -8.74
CA ALA A 80 -0.18 -2.02 -7.98
C ALA A 80 -1.59 -1.55 -7.64
N PHE A 81 -1.67 -0.60 -6.73
CA PHE A 81 -2.88 0.20 -6.53
C PHE A 81 -2.55 1.68 -6.59
N GLU A 82 -3.57 2.46 -6.89
CA GLU A 82 -3.51 3.89 -6.93
C GLU A 82 -4.58 4.48 -6.01
N ILE A 83 -4.23 5.54 -5.30
CA ILE A 83 -5.14 6.20 -4.38
C ILE A 83 -4.81 7.68 -4.27
N THR A 84 -5.84 8.51 -4.16
CA THR A 84 -5.69 9.92 -3.80
C THR A 84 -5.95 10.10 -2.31
N LEU A 85 -4.95 10.60 -1.58
CA LEU A 85 -5.05 10.93 -0.16
C LEU A 85 -4.78 12.41 0.08
N SER A 86 -5.37 12.96 1.14
CA SER A 86 -5.16 14.35 1.51
C SER A 86 -3.95 14.50 2.43
N PHE A 87 -2.90 15.17 1.96
CA PHE A 87 -1.74 15.57 2.76
C PHE A 87 -1.69 17.08 2.85
N ASN A 88 -1.66 17.64 4.06
CA ASN A 88 -1.67 19.10 4.28
C ASN A 88 -2.79 19.82 3.48
N ASP A 89 -4.01 19.28 3.55
CA ASP A 89 -5.20 19.75 2.83
C ASP A 89 -5.10 19.75 1.29
N GLN A 90 -4.08 19.09 0.73
CA GLN A 90 -3.90 18.91 -0.71
C GLN A 90 -4.03 17.43 -1.08
N GLY A 91 -4.88 17.14 -2.07
CA GLY A 91 -5.00 15.79 -2.63
C GLY A 91 -3.73 15.40 -3.38
N GLN A 92 -3.06 14.35 -2.93
CA GLN A 92 -1.90 13.77 -3.58
C GLN A 92 -2.24 12.37 -4.08
N ARG A 93 -1.94 12.11 -5.35
CA ARG A 93 -2.10 10.82 -5.98
C ARG A 93 -0.86 9.97 -5.71
N LEU A 94 -1.06 8.76 -5.21
CA LEU A 94 -0.01 7.81 -4.90
C LEU A 94 -0.24 6.55 -5.72
N TYR A 95 0.81 6.08 -6.39
CA TYR A 95 0.83 4.81 -7.09
C TYR A 95 1.85 3.90 -6.41
N ILE A 96 1.38 2.77 -5.87
CA ILE A 96 2.14 1.89 -4.98
C ILE A 96 2.04 0.45 -5.52
N PRO A 97 3.14 -0.13 -6.01
CA PRO A 97 3.21 -1.55 -6.34
C PRO A 97 3.03 -2.42 -5.09
N PHE A 98 2.33 -3.56 -5.20
CA PHE A 98 2.17 -4.50 -4.08
C PHE A 98 3.50 -5.08 -3.60
N ALA A 99 4.49 -5.17 -4.49
CA ALA A 99 5.84 -5.58 -4.16
C ALA A 99 6.59 -4.58 -3.26
N ALA A 100 6.15 -3.32 -3.21
CA ALA A 100 6.75 -2.29 -2.37
C ALA A 100 6.23 -2.32 -0.92
N LEU A 101 5.19 -3.11 -0.64
CA LEU A 101 4.58 -3.20 0.69
C LEU A 101 5.52 -3.84 1.70
N THR A 102 5.57 -3.24 2.89
CA THR A 102 6.35 -3.70 4.04
C THR A 102 5.46 -4.09 5.21
N ASP A 103 4.31 -3.46 5.37
CA ASP A 103 3.40 -3.67 6.51
C ASP A 103 1.93 -3.41 6.13
N PHE A 104 1.00 -4.10 6.80
CA PHE A 104 -0.47 -3.99 6.61
C PHE A 104 -1.26 -4.20 7.90
#